data_AF-A0A7Y0SEW2-F1
#
_entry.id   AF-A0A7Y0SEW2-F1
#
_cell.length_a   1.000
_cell.length_b   1.000
_cell.length_c   1.000
_cell.angle_alpha   90.00
_cell.angle_beta   90.00
_cell.angle_gamma   90.00
#
_symmetry.space_group_name_H-M   'P 1'
#
loop_
_entity.id
_entity.type
_entity.pdbx_description
1 polymer ?
#
loop_
_entity_poly.entity_id
_entity_poly.type
_entity_poly.pdbx_seq_one_letter_code
_entity_poly.pdbx_strand_id
1 'polypeptide(L)'
;GSWGAKPLAVGELSNNIKGLLHQVKAYEQLTIEAAVEGNYNKALMALTNNPLVPDIGRAKSILDDILAVNAPYLPQFKLTTL
;
A
#
# COMPACT_ATOMS: atom_id res chain seq x y z
N GLY A 1 12.39 -17.64 -21.17
CA GLY A 1 13.71 -18.04 -21.69
C GLY A 1 14.79 -17.56 -20.74
N SER A 2 16.07 -17.72 -21.09
CA SER A 2 17.20 -17.28 -20.25
C SER A 2 17.26 -15.77 -19.95
N TRP A 3 16.48 -14.95 -20.67
CA TRP A 3 16.44 -13.49 -20.55
C TRP A 3 15.36 -12.94 -19.60
N GLY A 4 14.68 -13.80 -18.85
CA GLY A 4 13.57 -13.41 -17.97
C GLY A 4 12.22 -13.31 -18.68
N ALA A 5 11.25 -12.68 -18.00
CA ALA A 5 9.89 -12.52 -18.50
C ALA A 5 9.83 -11.41 -19.57
N LYS A 6 9.24 -11.72 -20.73
CA LYS A 6 8.95 -10.74 -21.79
C LYS A 6 7.44 -10.47 -21.78
N PRO A 7 6.99 -9.24 -21.46
CA PRO A 7 5.57 -8.94 -21.45
C PRO A 7 5.00 -9.00 -22.87
N LEU A 8 3.76 -9.47 -22.98
CA LEU A 8 2.95 -9.36 -24.18
C LEU A 8 2.04 -8.14 -24.03
N ALA A 9 1.83 -7.40 -25.12
CA ALA A 9 0.91 -6.27 -25.12
C ALA A 9 -0.53 -6.78 -24.91
N VAL A 10 -1.19 -6.29 -23.86
CA VAL A 10 -2.57 -6.64 -23.50
C VAL A 10 -3.62 -5.75 -24.17
N GLY A 11 -3.21 -4.62 -24.75
CA GLY A 11 -4.12 -3.63 -25.32
C GLY A 11 -4.79 -2.76 -24.25
N GLU A 12 -5.97 -2.23 -24.57
CA GLU A 12 -6.74 -1.38 -23.66
C GLU A 12 -7.51 -2.22 -22.63
N LEU A 13 -7.45 -1.80 -21.36
CA LEU A 13 -8.21 -2.44 -20.28
C LEU A 13 -9.68 -2.04 -20.34
N SER A 14 -10.57 -2.99 -20.09
CA SER A 14 -12.00 -2.71 -20.03
C SER A 14 -12.34 -1.78 -18.86
N ASN A 15 -13.32 -0.89 -19.06
CA ASN A 15 -13.76 0.05 -18.02
C ASN A 15 -14.27 -0.66 -16.76
N ASN A 16 -14.77 -1.90 -16.89
CA ASN A 16 -15.28 -2.71 -15.78
C ASN A 16 -14.20 -3.05 -14.74
N ILE A 17 -12.93 -3.14 -15.15
CA ILE A 17 -11.81 -3.50 -14.24
C ILE A 17 -10.86 -2.33 -13.97
N LYS A 18 -10.83 -1.35 -14.87
CA LYS A 18 -9.85 -0.25 -14.85
C LYS A 18 -9.85 0.50 -13.52
N GLY A 19 -11.02 0.84 -12.98
CA GLY A 19 -11.14 1.55 -11.71
C GLY A 19 -10.54 0.78 -10.54
N LEU A 20 -10.93 -0.49 -10.37
CA LEU A 20 -10.40 -1.35 -9.30
C LEU A 20 -8.89 -1.56 -9.43
N LEU A 21 -8.39 -1.79 -10.64
CA LEU A 21 -6.96 -1.98 -10.89
C LEU A 21 -6.15 -0.75 -10.50
N HIS A 22 -6.60 0.46 -10.87
CA HIS A 22 -5.93 1.69 -10.46
C HIS A 22 -5.99 1.93 -8.95
N GLN A 23 -7.14 1.61 -8.31
CA GLN A 23 -7.30 1.74 -6.86
C GLN A 23 -6.29 0.85 -6.11
N VAL A 24 -6.19 -0.43 -6.49
CA VAL A 24 -5.22 -1.37 -5.90
C VAL A 24 -3.79 -0.90 -6.20
N LYS A 25 -3.53 -0.37 -7.40
CA LYS A 25 -2.18 0.11 -7.73
C LYS A 25 -1.75 1.30 -6.88
N ALA A 26 -2.66 2.23 -6.61
CA ALA A 26 -2.40 3.36 -5.74
C ALA A 26 -2.07 2.91 -4.31
N TYR A 27 -2.81 1.93 -3.77
CA TYR A 27 -2.51 1.31 -2.48
C TYR A 27 -1.08 0.74 -2.43
N GLU A 28 -0.68 -0.05 -3.43
CA GLU A 28 0.66 -0.64 -3.50
C GLU A 28 1.76 0.42 -3.55
N GLN A 29 1.60 1.44 -4.41
CA GLN A 29 2.59 2.52 -4.56
C GLN A 29 2.77 3.30 -3.26
N LEU A 30 1.67 3.73 -2.64
CA LEU A 30 1.70 4.43 -1.36
C LEU A 30 2.31 3.58 -0.24
N THR A 31 2.05 2.26 -0.24
CA THR A 31 2.64 1.33 0.73
C THR A 31 4.15 1.26 0.58
N ILE A 32 4.65 1.16 -0.67
CA ILE A 32 6.08 1.15 -0.96
C ILE A 32 6.73 2.47 -0.53
N GLU A 33 6.14 3.61 -0.89
CA GLU A 33 6.67 4.91 -0.49
C GLU A 33 6.70 5.08 1.03
N ALA A 34 5.63 4.68 1.71
CA ALA A 34 5.58 4.70 3.17
C ALA A 34 6.67 3.79 3.77
N ALA A 35 6.86 2.59 3.21
CA ALA A 35 7.86 1.64 3.65
C ALA A 35 9.30 2.13 3.39
N VAL A 36 9.55 2.88 2.33
CA VAL A 36 10.89 3.45 2.06
C VAL A 36 11.17 4.66 2.95
N GLU A 37 10.18 5.52 3.15
CA GLU A 37 10.34 6.79 3.86
C GLU A 37 10.08 6.70 5.38
N GLY A 38 9.46 5.61 5.86
CA GLY A 38 8.96 5.53 7.23
C GLY A 38 7.80 6.49 7.52
N ASN A 39 6.99 6.80 6.50
CA ASN A 39 5.98 7.85 6.57
C ASN A 39 4.60 7.32 6.97
N TYR A 40 4.16 7.64 8.18
CA TYR A 40 2.86 7.25 8.72
C TYR A 40 1.68 7.71 7.86
N ASN A 41 1.69 8.95 7.39
CA ASN A 41 0.57 9.51 6.62
C ASN A 41 0.42 8.82 5.26
N LYS A 42 1.54 8.46 4.62
CA LYS A 42 1.52 7.66 3.38
C LYS A 42 0.99 6.25 3.63
N ALA A 43 1.37 5.62 4.74
CA ALA A 43 0.84 4.31 5.12
C ALA A 43 -0.67 4.37 5.41
N LEU A 44 -1.14 5.42 6.07
CA LEU A 44 -2.57 5.62 6.34
C LEU A 44 -3.34 5.83 5.03
N MET A 45 -2.80 6.64 4.12
CA MET A 45 -3.40 6.85 2.80
C MET A 45 -3.41 5.55 1.99
N ALA A 46 -2.37 4.72 2.11
CA ALA A 46 -2.34 3.41 1.49
C ALA A 46 -3.51 2.54 2.01
N LEU A 47 -3.61 2.32 3.31
CA LEU A 47 -4.67 1.51 3.90
C LEU A 47 -6.07 2.07 3.61
N THR A 48 -6.22 3.39 3.55
CA THR A 48 -7.49 4.03 3.15
C THR A 48 -7.86 3.72 1.69
N ASN A 49 -6.88 3.56 0.81
CA ASN A 49 -7.09 3.19 -0.59
C ASN A 49 -7.24 1.68 -0.81
N ASN A 50 -7.01 0.83 0.19
CA ASN A 50 -7.18 -0.60 0.05
C ASN A 50 -8.69 -0.94 -0.05
N PRO A 51 -9.15 -1.60 -1.12
CA PRO A 51 -10.58 -1.89 -1.32
C PRO A 51 -11.18 -2.82 -0.24
N LEU A 52 -10.36 -3.46 0.59
CA LEU A 52 -10.80 -4.30 1.71
C LEU A 52 -10.94 -3.52 3.03
N VAL A 53 -10.50 -2.27 3.08
CA VAL A 53 -10.58 -1.42 4.27
C VAL A 53 -11.77 -0.46 4.08
N PRO A 54 -12.79 -0.53 4.95
CA PRO A 54 -14.07 0.12 4.66
C PRO A 54 -14.12 1.62 5.04
N ASP A 55 -13.22 2.10 5.90
CA ASP A 55 -13.16 3.51 6.30
C ASP A 55 -11.79 3.90 6.90
N ILE A 56 -11.52 5.20 6.95
CA ILE A 56 -10.26 5.78 7.44
C ILE A 56 -10.02 5.55 8.94
N GLY A 57 -11.09 5.46 9.74
CA GLY A 57 -10.97 5.20 11.18
C GLY A 57 -10.40 3.81 11.43
N ARG A 58 -10.95 2.80 10.75
CA ARG A 58 -10.42 1.43 10.76
C ARG A 58 -9.02 1.36 10.14
N ALA A 59 -8.76 2.09 9.06
CA ALA A 59 -7.42 2.17 8.46
C ALA A 59 -6.37 2.63 9.47
N LYS A 60 -6.69 3.65 10.26
CA LYS A 60 -5.81 4.18 11.31
C LYS A 60 -5.57 3.14 12.42
N SER A 61 -6.62 2.54 12.95
CA SER A 61 -6.48 1.52 14.01
C SER A 61 -5.63 0.34 13.55
N ILE A 62 -5.87 -0.16 12.33
CA ILE A 62 -5.07 -1.25 11.74
C ILE A 62 -3.61 -0.82 11.56
N LEU A 63 -3.35 0.41 11.10
CA LEU A 63 -1.99 0.91 10.91
C LEU A 63 -1.23 0.98 12.25
N ASP A 64 -1.87 1.53 13.28
CA ASP A 64 -1.28 1.65 14.61
C ASP A 64 -0.86 0.27 15.14
N ASP A 65 -1.74 -0.74 15.00
CA ASP A 65 -1.45 -2.13 15.40
C ASP A 65 -0.32 -2.74 14.57
N ILE A 66 -0.33 -2.57 13.24
CA ILE A 66 0.73 -3.07 12.35
C ILE A 66 2.08 -2.51 12.76
N LEU A 67 2.17 -1.19 12.98
CA LEU A 67 3.42 -0.54 13.32
C LEU A 67 3.92 -0.95 14.72
N ALA A 68 3.03 -1.07 15.69
CA ALA A 68 3.39 -1.50 17.04
C ALA A 68 3.93 -2.94 17.06
N VAL A 69 3.22 -3.88 16.43
CA VAL A 69 3.60 -5.30 16.40
C VAL A 69 4.87 -5.53 15.58
N ASN A 70 5.05 -4.77 14.49
CA ASN A 70 6.17 -4.95 13.56
C ASN A 70 7.31 -3.95 13.78
N ALA A 71 7.31 -3.19 14.88
CA ALA A 71 8.34 -2.19 15.17
C ALA A 71 9.78 -2.70 15.00
N PRO A 72 10.14 -3.93 15.45
CA PRO A 72 11.50 -4.47 15.23
C PRO A 72 11.87 -4.69 13.76
N TYR A 73 10.88 -4.84 12.88
CA TYR A 73 11.05 -5.11 11.45
C TYR A 73 10.90 -3.86 10.56
N LEU A 74 10.46 -2.73 11.14
CA LEU A 74 10.18 -1.48 10.44
C LEU A 74 11.05 -0.33 10.96
N PRO A 75 12.39 -0.43 10.93
CA PRO A 75 13.31 0.52 11.56
C PRO A 75 13.19 1.97 11.05
N GLN A 76 12.66 2.16 9.85
CA GLN A 76 12.40 3.46 9.24
C GLN A 76 11.20 4.18 9.86
N PHE A 77 10.21 3.45 10.39
CA PHE A 77 9.09 4.03 11.11
C PHE A 77 9.55 4.33 12.52
N LYS A 78 10.03 5.56 12.72
CA LYS A 78 10.29 6.07 14.07
C LYS A 78 8.95 6.23 14.77
N LEU A 79 8.59 5.24 15.59
CA LEU A 79 7.53 5.38 16.58
C LEU A 79 8.04 6.41 17.57
N THR A 80 7.86 7.69 17.27
CA THR A 80 7.97 8.74 18.28
C THR A 80 6.91 8.37 19.30
N THR A 81 7.36 7.95 20.46
CA THR A 81 6.54 7.62 21.62
C THR A 81 5.43 8.67 21.74
N LEU A 82 4.18 8.23 21.71
CA LEU A 82 3.01 9.06 21.99
C LEU A 82 3.18 9.76 23.34
#